data_AF-A0A553ZSA2-F1
#
_entry.id   AF-A0A553ZSA2-F1
#
_cell.length_a   1.000
_cell.length_b   1.000
_cell.length_c   1.000
_cell.angle_alpha   90.00
_cell.angle_beta   90.00
_cell.angle_gamma   90.00
#
_symmetry.space_group_name_H-M   'P 1'
#
loop_
_entity.id
_entity.type
_entity.pdbx_description
1 polymer ?
#
loop_
_entity_poly.entity_id
_entity_poly.type
_entity_poly.pdbx_seq_one_letter_code
_entity_poly.pdbx_strand_id
1 'polypeptide(L)'
;PGVSKTADYKARAQKFFDELDAFFTELEKSGRKVMVVVVPEHGGALKGDRMQVSGLRDIPSPSITDVPVGVKFFGMKAPHQGA
;
A
#
# COMPACT_ATOMS: atom_id res chain seq x y z
N PRO A 1 12.98 -9.02 -15.61
CA PRO A 1 12.43 -8.98 -16.99
C PRO A 1 12.61 -10.35 -17.66
N GLY A 2 11.60 -10.86 -18.38
CA GLY A 2 11.72 -12.15 -19.10
C GLY A 2 11.11 -13.39 -18.42
N VAL A 3 10.15 -13.23 -17.49
CA VAL A 3 9.41 -14.36 -16.89
C VAL A 3 7.96 -14.33 -17.37
N SER A 4 7.48 -15.44 -17.92
CA SER A 4 6.12 -15.59 -18.49
C SER A 4 5.00 -15.64 -17.43
N LYS A 5 5.33 -15.98 -16.19
CA LYS A 5 4.38 -16.03 -15.06
C LYS A 5 4.30 -14.68 -14.35
N THR A 6 3.08 -14.24 -14.03
CA THR A 6 2.84 -13.08 -13.18
C THR A 6 3.59 -13.24 -11.86
N ALA A 7 4.35 -12.22 -11.47
CA ALA A 7 5.09 -12.25 -10.21
C ALA A 7 4.14 -12.39 -9.02
N ASP A 8 4.56 -13.18 -8.03
CA ASP A 8 3.84 -13.41 -6.80
C ASP A 8 3.42 -12.08 -6.13
N TYR A 9 2.17 -12.01 -5.66
CA TYR A 9 1.64 -10.76 -5.10
C TYR A 9 2.41 -10.35 -3.85
N LYS A 10 2.75 -11.30 -2.96
CA LYS A 10 3.46 -10.99 -1.71
C LYS A 10 4.82 -10.40 -2.02
N ALA A 11 5.56 -10.96 -2.98
CA ALA A 11 6.85 -10.44 -3.40
C ALA A 11 6.74 -9.00 -3.97
N ARG A 12 5.71 -8.73 -4.79
CA ARG A 12 5.47 -7.38 -5.32
C ARG A 12 5.06 -6.37 -4.25
N ALA A 13 4.18 -6.77 -3.33
CA ALA A 13 3.73 -5.92 -2.24
C ALA A 13 4.89 -5.59 -1.28
N GLN A 14 5.72 -6.58 -0.94
CA GLN A 14 6.90 -6.36 -0.11
C GLN A 14 7.84 -5.34 -0.77
N LYS A 15 8.17 -5.55 -2.05
CA LYS A 15 9.02 -4.62 -2.79
C LYS A 15 8.45 -3.19 -2.79
N PHE A 16 7.14 -3.04 -3.02
CA PHE A 16 6.49 -1.73 -2.96
C PHE A 16 6.61 -1.08 -1.59
N PHE A 17 6.39 -1.83 -0.50
CA PHE A 17 6.53 -1.29 0.85
C PHE A 17 7.99 -0.94 1.19
N ASP A 18 8.96 -1.72 0.74
CA ASP A 18 10.38 -1.43 0.92
C ASP A 18 10.77 -0.12 0.18
N GLU A 19 10.30 0.06 -1.06
CA GLU A 19 10.52 1.28 -1.84
C GLU A 19 9.81 2.50 -1.23
N LEU A 20 8.61 2.31 -0.68
CA LEU A 20 7.86 3.37 0.01
C LEU A 20 8.58 3.81 1.30
N ASP A 21 9.13 2.87 2.06
CA ASP A 21 9.88 3.17 3.28
C ASP A 21 11.22 3.88 2.98
N ALA A 22 11.91 3.47 1.92
CA ALA A 22 13.08 4.18 1.41
C ALA A 22 12.72 5.61 1.00
N PHE A 23 11.59 5.80 0.30
CA PHE A 23 11.09 7.13 -0.05
C PHE A 23 10.78 7.99 1.19
N PHE A 24 10.16 7.41 2.22
CA PHE A 24 9.90 8.10 3.48
C PHE A 24 11.19 8.53 4.18
N THR A 25 12.21 7.68 4.18
CA THR A 25 13.54 8.01 4.70
C THR A 25 14.15 9.21 3.96
N GLU A 26 14.01 9.27 2.64
CA GLU A 26 14.49 10.42 1.85
C GLU A 26 13.68 11.70 2.13
N LEU A 27 12.36 11.59 2.35
CA LEU A 27 11.55 12.73 2.79
C LEU A 27 11.98 13.26 4.17
N GLU A 28 12.29 12.37 5.11
CA GLU A 28 12.79 12.74 6.45
C GLU A 28 14.13 13.49 6.34
N LYS A 29 15.07 12.95 5.56
CA LYS A 29 16.37 13.61 5.30
C LYS A 29 16.23 14.97 4.62
N SER A 30 15.23 15.13 3.76
CA SER A 30 15.04 16.38 3.03
C SER A 30 14.70 17.58 3.92
N GLY A 31 14.18 17.33 5.14
CA GLY A 31 13.68 18.38 6.04
C GLY A 31 12.46 19.16 5.51
N ARG A 32 11.90 18.75 4.36
CA ARG A 32 10.75 19.42 3.75
C ARG A 32 9.47 19.11 4.52
N LYS A 33 8.61 20.12 4.67
CA LYS A 33 7.26 19.93 5.20
C LYS A 33 6.39 19.29 4.13
N VAL A 34 6.11 18.00 4.27
CA VAL A 34 5.37 17.21 3.29
C VAL A 34 4.29 16.41 4.01
N MET A 35 3.09 16.37 3.42
CA MET A 35 2.02 15.45 3.81
C MET A 35 1.92 14.38 2.73
N VAL A 36 2.13 13.13 3.12
CA VAL A 36 1.91 11.98 2.25
C VAL A 36 0.59 11.33 2.64
N VAL A 37 -0.26 11.09 1.65
CA VAL A 37 -1.52 10.36 1.79
C VAL A 37 -1.43 9.12 0.90
N VAL A 38 -1.61 7.94 1.50
CA VAL A 38 -1.66 6.67 0.77
C VAL A 38 -3.10 6.19 0.76
N VAL A 39 -3.69 6.10 -0.44
CA VAL A 39 -5.07 5.66 -0.66
C VAL A 39 -5.05 4.55 -1.71
N PRO A 40 -5.23 3.28 -1.32
CA PRO A 40 -5.38 2.19 -2.28
C PRO A 40 -6.71 2.34 -3.05
N GLU A 41 -6.71 1.94 -4.32
CA GLU A 41 -7.92 1.97 -5.17
C GLU A 41 -8.97 0.96 -4.70
N HIS A 42 -8.55 -0.31 -4.59
CA HIS A 42 -9.33 -1.43 -4.07
C HIS A 42 -8.39 -2.62 -3.75
N GLY A 43 -8.92 -3.59 -3.03
CA GLY A 43 -8.29 -4.86 -2.70
C GLY A 43 -8.05 -5.77 -3.91
N GLY A 44 -7.12 -6.71 -3.71
CA GLY A 44 -6.63 -7.60 -4.75
C GLY A 44 -7.48 -8.84 -5.04
N ALA A 45 -8.55 -9.10 -4.27
CA ALA A 45 -9.26 -10.39 -4.25
C ALA A 45 -8.32 -11.61 -4.28
N LEU A 46 -7.16 -11.50 -3.61
CA LEU A 46 -6.12 -12.53 -3.67
C LEU A 46 -6.60 -13.83 -3.04
N LYS A 47 -7.39 -13.70 -1.98
CA LYS A 47 -8.20 -14.77 -1.41
C LYS A 47 -9.61 -14.62 -1.97
N GLY A 48 -10.08 -15.63 -2.70
CA GLY A 48 -11.48 -15.70 -3.13
C GLY A 48 -12.41 -15.96 -1.94
N ASP A 49 -13.70 -15.72 -2.16
CA ASP A 49 -14.76 -16.04 -1.22
C ASP A 49 -15.74 -17.07 -1.82
N ARG A 50 -16.88 -17.31 -1.14
CA ARG A 50 -17.86 -18.31 -1.58
C ARG A 50 -18.59 -17.90 -2.87
N MET A 51 -18.65 -16.61 -3.20
CA MET A 51 -19.35 -16.08 -4.37
C MET A 51 -18.41 -15.70 -5.51
N GLN A 52 -17.16 -15.32 -5.22
CA GLN A 52 -16.17 -14.92 -6.21
C GLN A 52 -14.83 -15.63 -6.01
N VAL A 53 -14.36 -16.31 -7.07
CA VAL A 53 -13.03 -16.94 -7.10
C VAL A 53 -11.93 -15.89 -7.02
N SER A 54 -10.72 -16.30 -6.62
CA SER A 54 -9.55 -15.41 -6.51
C SER A 54 -9.33 -14.61 -7.81
N GLY A 55 -9.12 -13.30 -7.66
CA GLY A 55 -8.92 -12.36 -8.76
C GLY A 55 -10.20 -11.77 -9.37
N LEU A 56 -11.37 -12.36 -9.13
CA LEU A 56 -12.65 -11.83 -9.61
C LEU A 56 -13.18 -10.73 -8.68
N ARG A 57 -13.58 -9.58 -9.24
CA ARG A 57 -13.92 -8.37 -8.47
C ARG A 57 -15.15 -7.61 -8.97
N ASP A 58 -16.07 -8.30 -9.64
CA ASP A 58 -17.27 -7.66 -10.19
C ASP A 58 -18.27 -7.21 -9.12
N ILE A 59 -18.24 -7.84 -7.94
CA ILE A 59 -19.04 -7.44 -6.78
C ILE A 59 -18.09 -6.71 -5.83
N PRO A 60 -18.37 -5.45 -5.45
CA PRO A 60 -17.53 -4.68 -4.53
C PRO A 60 -17.78 -5.15 -3.08
N SER A 61 -17.37 -6.39 -2.77
CA SER A 61 -17.53 -6.96 -1.43
C SER A 61 -16.61 -6.26 -0.42
N PRO A 62 -16.93 -6.29 0.89
CA PRO A 62 -16.10 -5.66 1.91
C PRO A 62 -14.63 -6.11 1.89
N SER A 63 -14.34 -7.37 1.53
CA SER A 63 -12.95 -7.87 1.43
C SER A 63 -12.17 -7.26 0.25
N ILE A 64 -12.86 -6.61 -0.69
CA ILE A 64 -12.29 -5.87 -1.82
C ILE A 64 -12.28 -4.38 -1.52
N THR A 65 -13.29 -3.81 -0.87
CA THR A 65 -13.38 -2.35 -0.69
C THR A 65 -12.79 -1.83 0.62
N ASP A 66 -12.64 -2.67 1.64
CA ASP A 66 -11.98 -2.29 2.89
C ASP A 66 -10.45 -2.26 2.69
N VAL A 67 -9.91 -1.04 2.59
CA VAL A 67 -8.52 -0.80 2.23
C VAL A 67 -7.79 0.04 3.29
N PRO A 68 -6.51 -0.23 3.56
CA PRO A 68 -5.74 0.54 4.53
C PRO A 68 -5.38 1.92 3.95
N VAL A 69 -5.93 2.98 4.53
CA VAL A 69 -5.61 4.36 4.21
C VAL A 69 -4.73 4.95 5.31
N GLY A 70 -3.70 5.71 4.92
CA GLY A 70 -2.76 6.30 5.87
C GLY A 70 -2.33 7.71 5.50
N VAL A 71 -2.08 8.53 6.52
CA VAL A 71 -1.53 9.88 6.39
C VAL A 71 -0.26 9.97 7.23
N LYS A 72 0.84 10.44 6.63
CA LYS A 72 2.10 10.73 7.35
C LYS A 72 2.57 12.14 7.04
N PHE A 73 2.96 12.87 8.08
CA PHE A 73 3.54 14.19 7.96
C PHE A 73 5.06 14.13 8.20
N PHE A 74 5.81 14.85 7.38
CA PHE A 74 7.27 14.96 7.42
C PHE A 74 7.69 16.41 7.68
N GLY A 75 8.85 16.60 8.30
CA GLY A 75 9.42 17.94 8.56
C GLY A 75 8.65 18.77 9.61
N MET A 76 7.87 18.12 10.47
CA MET A 76 7.14 18.80 11.56
C MET A 76 8.06 19.13 12.74
N LYS A 77 7.82 20.28 13.40
CA LYS A 77 8.56 20.68 14.60
C LYS A 77 8.34 19.73 15.78
N ALA A 78 7.14 19.18 15.90
CA ALA A 78 6.77 18.18 16.88
C ALA A 78 6.18 16.97 16.14
N PRO A 79 7.02 16.01 15.70
CA PRO A 79 6.53 14.81 15.03
C PRO A 79 5.76 13.92 16.01
N HIS A 80 4.79 13.17 15.49
CA HIS A 80 4.06 12.16 16.26
C HIS A 80 5.03 11.04 16.71
N GLN A 81 5.03 10.70 18.00
CA GLN A 81 5.99 9.75 18.58
C GLN A 81 5.51 8.29 18.62
N GLY A 82 4.31 8.02 18.14
CA GLY A 82 3.64 6.72 18.32
C GLY A 82 2.66 6.77 19.50
N ALA A 83 1.76 5.79 19.53
CA ALA A 83 0.87 5.50 20.66
C ALA A 83 1.38 4.25 21.39
#